data_AF-A0A4Y1ZT53-F1
#
_entry.id   AF-A0A4Y1ZT53-F1
#
_cell.length_a   1.000
_cell.length_b   1.000
_cell.length_c   1.000
_cell.angle_alpha   90.00
_cell.angle_beta   90.00
_cell.angle_gamma   90.00
#
_symmetry.space_group_name_H-M   'P 1'
#
loop_
_entity.id
_entity.type
_entity.pdbx_description
1 polymer ?
#
loop_
_entity_poly.entity_id
_entity_poly.type
_entity_poly.pdbx_seq_one_letter_code
_entity_poly.pdbx_strand_id
1 'polypeptide(L)'
;MESVQAVRYQAAEVCNAVGDLAENTDNALAKRDAESLLMQMRNYKFIVSLVFWHSLLFQVNYVSKELQSGTITIAARLHSFEKLCT
;
A
#
# COMPACT_ATOMS: atom_id res chain seq x y z
N MET A 1 -5.98 8.34 -3.04
CA MET A 1 -5.84 6.87 -3.24
C MET A 1 -4.50 6.53 -3.88
N GLU A 2 -3.99 7.38 -4.77
CA GLU A 2 -2.76 7.17 -5.56
C GLU A 2 -1.49 6.94 -4.72
N SER A 3 -1.34 7.65 -3.59
CA SER A 3 -0.12 7.53 -2.76
C SER A 3 0.09 6.12 -2.17
N VAL A 4 -0.97 5.44 -1.71
CA VAL A 4 -0.84 4.07 -1.17
C VAL A 4 -0.64 3.06 -2.30
N GLN A 5 -1.23 3.29 -3.48
CA GLN A 5 -0.99 2.47 -4.67
C GLN A 5 0.46 2.60 -5.14
N ALA A 6 1.01 3.82 -5.19
CA ALA A 6 2.41 4.06 -5.51
C ALA A 6 3.32 3.27 -4.56
N VAL A 7 3.12 3.38 -3.24
CA VAL A 7 3.91 2.60 -2.26
C VAL A 7 3.72 1.09 -2.45
N ARG A 8 2.49 0.60 -2.72
CA ARG A 8 2.23 -0.83 -2.90
C ARG A 8 2.91 -1.42 -4.14
N TYR A 9 2.92 -0.69 -5.25
CA TYR A 9 3.38 -1.22 -6.54
C TYR A 9 4.82 -0.83 -6.87
N GLN A 10 5.31 0.32 -6.40
CA GLN A 10 6.63 0.84 -6.72
C GLN A 10 7.68 0.54 -5.64
N ALA A 11 7.30 0.09 -4.44
CA ALA A 11 8.27 -0.19 -3.37
C ALA A 11 9.35 -1.21 -3.79
N ALA A 12 8.99 -2.21 -4.60
CA ALA A 12 9.95 -3.17 -5.15
C ALA A 12 10.94 -2.51 -6.11
N GLU A 13 10.46 -1.66 -7.02
CA GLU A 13 11.30 -0.92 -7.97
C GLU A 13 12.26 0.03 -7.26
N VAL A 14 11.78 0.73 -6.22
CA VAL A 14 12.63 1.61 -5.40
C VAL A 14 13.69 0.79 -4.65
N CYS A 15 13.34 -0.36 -4.08
CA CYS A 15 14.32 -1.24 -3.44
C CYS A 15 15.38 -1.74 -4.43
N ASN A 16 15.00 -2.06 -5.66
CA ASN A 16 15.96 -2.48 -6.68
C ASN A 16 16.89 -1.32 -7.05
N ALA A 17 16.35 -0.14 -7.33
CA ALA A 17 17.16 1.03 -7.68
C ALA A 17 18.14 1.45 -6.57
N VAL A 18 17.72 1.36 -5.29
CA VAL A 18 18.61 1.64 -4.15
C VAL A 18 19.65 0.53 -3.98
N GLY A 19 19.30 -0.73 -4.30
CA GLY A 19 20.23 -1.85 -4.37
C GLY A 19 21.33 -1.62 -5.39
N ASP A 20 20.94 -1.29 -6.62
CA ASP A 20 21.86 -0.98 -7.72
C ASP A 20 22.77 0.20 -7.34
N LEU A 21 22.24 1.23 -6.67
CA LEU A 21 23.04 2.36 -6.17
C LEU A 21 24.08 1.92 -5.13
N ALA A 22 23.72 1.04 -4.20
CA ALA A 22 24.64 0.54 -3.17
C ALA A 22 25.78 -0.30 -3.75
N GLU A 23 25.52 -1.04 -4.83
CA GLU A 23 26.51 -1.88 -5.50
C GLU A 23 27.48 -1.08 -6.38
N ASN A 24 26.99 -0.03 -7.05
CA ASN A 24 27.74 0.69 -8.07
C ASN A 24 28.34 2.04 -7.60
N THR A 25 28.16 2.41 -6.33
CA THR A 25 28.71 3.67 -5.80
C THR A 25 30.08 3.48 -5.16
N ASP A 26 31.04 4.34 -5.54
CA ASP A 26 32.36 4.43 -4.90
C ASP A 26 32.33 5.27 -3.61
N ASN A 27 31.24 5.98 -3.36
CA ASN A 27 31.10 6.81 -2.16
C ASN A 27 30.66 5.94 -0.97
N ALA A 28 31.59 5.72 -0.03
CA ALA A 28 31.36 4.91 1.16
C ALA A 28 30.18 5.37 2.03
N LEU A 29 29.89 6.68 2.06
CA LEU A 29 28.75 7.22 2.82
C LEU A 29 27.43 6.92 2.09
N ALA A 30 27.38 7.18 0.79
CA ALA A 30 26.20 6.87 -0.04
C ALA A 30 25.87 5.37 -0.02
N LYS A 31 26.89 4.51 -0.05
CA LYS A 31 26.73 3.06 0.08
C LYS A 31 26.10 2.67 1.41
N ARG A 32 26.65 3.17 2.53
CA ARG A 32 26.13 2.87 3.87
C ARG A 32 24.69 3.34 4.05
N ASP A 33 24.37 4.54 3.55
CA ASP A 33 23.02 5.08 3.61
C ASP A 33 22.06 4.24 2.77
N ALA A 34 22.44 3.85 1.56
CA ALA A 34 21.64 2.98 0.69
C ALA A 34 21.41 1.59 1.33
N GLU A 35 22.43 0.97 1.90
CA GLU A 35 22.33 -0.31 2.62
C GLU A 35 21.40 -0.21 3.84
N SER A 36 21.53 0.86 4.64
CA SER A 36 20.67 1.13 5.78
C SER A 36 19.21 1.33 5.37
N LEU A 37 18.97 2.12 4.31
CA LEU A 37 17.64 2.34 3.75
C LEU A 37 17.03 1.04 3.25
N LEU A 38 17.79 0.20 2.53
CA LEU A 38 17.32 -1.11 2.08
C LEU A 38 16.92 -2.00 3.25
N MET A 39 17.70 -2.00 4.33
CA MET A 39 17.38 -2.77 5.54
C MET A 39 16.03 -2.31 6.13
N GLN A 40 15.78 -1.00 6.18
CA GLN A 40 14.51 -0.47 6.69
C GLN A 40 13.34 -0.73 5.73
N MET A 41 13.54 -0.58 4.42
CA MET A 41 12.48 -0.80 3.43
C MET A 41 12.11 -2.27 3.28
N ARG A 42 13.09 -3.19 3.38
CA ARG A 42 12.87 -4.64 3.45
C ARG A 42 12.26 -5.08 4.79
N ASN A 43 12.24 -4.23 5.82
CA ASN A 43 11.42 -4.47 6.99
C ASN A 43 9.95 -4.17 6.63
N TYR A 44 9.32 -5.15 6.00
CA TYR A 44 7.97 -5.08 5.41
C TYR A 44 6.86 -4.66 6.38
N LYS A 45 7.13 -4.59 7.69
CA LYS A 45 6.14 -4.24 8.71
C LYS A 45 5.45 -2.91 8.39
N PHE A 46 6.18 -1.89 7.95
CA PHE A 46 5.57 -0.60 7.62
C PHE A 46 4.68 -0.68 6.37
N ILE A 47 5.20 -1.21 5.27
CA ILE A 47 4.50 -1.29 3.98
C ILE A 47 3.27 -2.20 4.08
N VAL A 48 3.43 -3.38 4.69
CA VAL A 48 2.32 -4.34 4.88
C VAL A 48 1.25 -3.74 5.78
N SER A 49 1.63 -3.09 6.89
CA SER A 49 0.66 -2.43 7.76
C SER A 49 -0.09 -1.32 7.01
N LEU A 50 0.62 -0.48 6.24
CA LEU A 50 0.01 0.62 5.49
C LEU A 50 -0.99 0.11 4.44
N VAL A 51 -0.60 -0.88 3.64
CA VAL A 51 -1.45 -1.47 2.60
C VAL A 51 -2.65 -2.19 3.21
N PHE A 52 -2.44 -2.92 4.31
CA PHE A 52 -3.50 -3.60 5.03
C PHE A 52 -4.51 -2.63 5.64
N TRP A 53 -4.04 -1.63 6.40
CA TRP A 53 -4.91 -0.63 7.03
C TRP A 53 -5.69 0.17 6.00
N HIS A 54 -5.05 0.57 4.89
CA HIS A 54 -5.74 1.24 3.80
C HIS A 54 -6.86 0.37 3.22
N SER A 55 -6.60 -0.91 2.96
CA SER A 55 -7.61 -1.83 2.42
C SER A 55 -8.77 -2.01 3.40
N LEU A 56 -8.47 -2.22 4.69
CA LEU A 56 -9.49 -2.36 5.73
C LEU A 56 -10.35 -1.11 5.87
N LEU A 57 -9.73 0.06 5.99
CA LEU A 57 -10.43 1.34 6.10
C LEU A 57 -11.28 1.63 4.87
N PHE A 58 -10.80 1.25 3.67
CA PHE A 58 -11.57 1.37 2.45
C PHE A 58 -12.86 0.53 2.53
N GLN A 59 -12.78 -0.74 2.92
CA GLN A 59 -13.97 -1.60 3.05
C GLN A 59 -14.93 -1.07 4.11
N VAL A 60 -14.42 -0.68 5.28
CA VAL A 60 -15.26 -0.12 6.36
C VAL A 60 -15.96 1.16 5.89
N ASN A 61 -15.24 2.07 5.25
CA ASN A 61 -15.80 3.30 4.72
C ASN A 61 -16.82 3.05 3.62
N TYR A 62 -16.58 2.09 2.74
CA TYR A 62 -17.52 1.70 1.69
C TYR A 62 -18.84 1.20 2.30
N VAL A 63 -18.77 0.21 3.20
CA VAL A 63 -19.94 -0.35 3.88
C VAL A 63 -20.69 0.71 4.67
N SER A 64 -19.97 1.59 5.36
CA SER A 64 -20.53 2.71 6.12
C SER A 64 -21.31 3.68 5.22
N LYS A 65 -20.73 4.08 4.08
CA LYS A 65 -21.38 4.98 3.11
C LYS A 65 -22.62 4.36 2.49
N GLU A 66 -22.53 3.09 2.10
CA GLU A 66 -23.69 2.36 1.61
C GLU A 66 -24.79 2.34 2.68
N LEU A 67 -24.45 2.09 3.96
CA LEU A 67 -25.44 2.00 5.05
C LEU A 67 -26.13 3.32 5.34
N GLN A 68 -25.42 4.42 5.13
CA GLN A 68 -25.89 5.77 5.37
C GLN A 68 -26.57 6.40 4.14
N SER A 69 -26.42 5.84 2.94
CA SER A 69 -27.10 6.35 1.76
C SER A 69 -28.60 6.08 1.88
N GLY A 70 -29.37 7.13 2.14
CA GLY A 70 -30.83 7.05 2.22
C GLY A 70 -31.41 6.64 0.87
N THR A 71 -32.29 5.64 0.89
CA THR A 71 -33.18 5.26 -0.23
C THR A 71 -32.57 4.33 -1.29
N ILE A 72 -31.93 3.24 -0.88
CA ILE A 72 -31.63 2.09 -1.75
C ILE A 72 -32.13 0.81 -1.06
N THR A 73 -32.86 -0.04 -1.78
CA THR A 73 -33.37 -1.31 -1.26
C THR A 73 -32.23 -2.23 -0.84
N ILE A 74 -32.46 -3.06 0.18
CA ILE A 74 -31.47 -4.02 0.72
C ILE A 74 -30.89 -4.91 -0.40
N ALA A 75 -31.72 -5.29 -1.39
CA ALA A 75 -31.30 -6.10 -2.54
C ALA A 75 -30.22 -5.42 -3.41
N ALA A 76 -30.38 -4.14 -3.71
CA ALA A 76 -29.39 -3.40 -4.52
C ALA A 76 -28.06 -3.23 -3.76
N ARG A 77 -28.10 -3.17 -2.43
CA ARG A 77 -26.90 -3.05 -1.59
C ARG A 77 -26.17 -4.39 -1.42
N LEU A 78 -26.90 -5.50 -1.38
CA LEU A 78 -26.31 -6.83 -1.37
C LEU A 78 -25.46 -7.09 -2.62
N HIS A 79 -25.97 -6.70 -3.79
CA HIS A 79 -25.23 -6.81 -5.05
C HIS A 79 -23.97 -5.92 -5.08
N SER A 80 -24.01 -4.73 -4.47
CA SER A 80 -22.82 -3.88 -4.29
C SER A 80 -21.77 -4.51 -3.37
N PHE A 81 -22.19 -5.25 -2.32
CA PHE A 81 -21.28 -5.96 -1.43
C PHE A 81 -20.64 -7.21 -2.06
N GLU A 82 -21.31 -7.90 -2.97
CA GLU A 82 -20.71 -9.02 -3.70
C GLU A 82 -19.48 -8.59 -4.50
N LYS A 83 -19.48 -7.35 -5.04
CA LYS A 83 -18.33 -6.74 -5.74
C LYS A 83 -17.15 -6.40 -4.82
N LEU A 84 -17.34 -6.46 -3.51
CA LEU A 84 -16.28 -6.23 -2.52
C LEU A 84 -15.44 -7.50 -2.25
N CYS A 85 -16.04 -8.66 -2.52
CA CYS A 85 -15.48 -9.98 -2.25
C CYS A 85 -14.81 -10.61 -3.48
N THR A 86 -14.90 -9.96 -4.65
CA THR A 86 -14.26 -10.36 -5.91
C THR A 86 -13.08 -9.44 -6.21
#